data_AF-E0VTS2-F1
#
_entry.id   AF-E0VTS2-F1
#
_cell.length_a   1.000
_cell.length_b   1.000
_cell.length_c   1.000
_cell.angle_alpha   90.00
_cell.angle_beta   90.00
_cell.angle_gamma   90.00
#
_symmetry.space_group_name_H-M   'P 1'
#
loop_
_entity.id
_entity.type
_entity.pdbx_description
1 polymer ?
#
loop_
_entity_poly.entity_id
_entity_poly.type
_entity_poly.pdbx_seq_one_letter_code
_entity_poly.pdbx_strand_id
1 'polypeptide(L)' 'MFSVPRLDVENLESGYHGLVKENETIVEVTPKIRGIGAEICGFRIVNKHHGDAPFELASEGLTSFKRD' A
#
# COMPACT_ATOMS: atom_id res chain seq x y z
N MET A 1 26.20 -3.16 -4.78
CA MET A 1 25.51 -1.86 -5.01
C MET A 1 24.04 -2.10 -4.69
N PHE A 2 23.53 -1.58 -3.57
CA PHE A 2 22.09 -1.61 -3.29
C PHE A 2 21.45 -0.44 -4.04
N SER A 3 20.45 -0.72 -4.87
CA SER A 3 19.76 0.34 -5.63
C SER A 3 18.68 1.01 -4.76
N VAL A 4 18.12 2.13 -5.24
CA VAL A 4 17.08 2.86 -4.51
C VAL A 4 15.79 2.03 -4.46
N PRO A 5 15.16 1.82 -3.28
CA PRO A 5 13.86 1.16 -3.19
C PRO A 5 12.82 1.89 -4.03
N ARG A 6 12.04 1.13 -4.79
CA ARG A 6 10.92 1.67 -5.58
C ARG A 6 9.78 0.66 -5.66
N LEU A 7 8.60 1.16 -5.99
CA LEU A 7 7.45 0.30 -6.26
C LEU A 7 7.64 -0.42 -7.60
N ASP A 8 7.26 -1.69 -7.62
CA ASP A 8 7.16 -2.53 -8.81
C ASP A 8 5.78 -2.29 -9.44
N VAL A 9 5.65 -1.14 -10.10
CA VAL A 9 4.45 -0.74 -10.83
C VAL A 9 4.87 -0.24 -12.21
N GLU A 10 4.29 -0.81 -13.26
CA GLU A 10 4.65 -0.49 -14.64
C GLU A 10 4.26 0.94 -15.01
N ASN A 11 3.11 1.42 -14.49
CA ASN A 11 2.61 2.76 -14.74
C ASN A 11 2.16 3.44 -13.45
N LEU A 12 2.91 4.45 -13.01
CA LEU A 12 2.59 5.26 -11.84
C LEU A 12 1.31 6.09 -12.01
N GLU A 13 0.92 6.41 -13.25
CA GLU A 13 -0.32 7.15 -13.54
C GLU A 13 -1.56 6.27 -13.38
N SER A 14 -1.45 4.97 -13.66
CA SER A 14 -2.54 4.01 -13.43
C SER A 14 -2.73 3.71 -11.95
N GLY A 15 -1.65 3.72 -11.16
CA GLY A 15 -1.72 3.55 -9.72
C GLY A 15 -2.22 2.17 -9.29
N TYR A 16 -2.81 2.12 -8.09
CA TYR A 16 -3.42 0.92 -7.51
C TYR A 16 -4.92 1.13 -7.36
N HIS A 17 -5.70 0.09 -7.62
CA HIS A 17 -7.15 0.12 -7.46
C HIS A 17 -7.59 -0.89 -6.40
N GLY A 18 -8.50 -0.48 -5.54
CA GLY A 18 -9.16 -1.35 -4.57
C GLY A 18 -10.45 -1.92 -5.15
N LEU A 19 -10.62 -3.23 -5.09
CA LEU A 19 -11.89 -3.91 -5.36
C LEU A 19 -12.58 -4.19 -4.02
N VAL A 20 -13.86 -3.80 -3.94
CA VAL A 20 -14.71 -3.98 -2.76
C VAL A 20 -15.95 -4.75 -3.18
N LYS A 21 -16.38 -5.72 -2.37
CA LYS A 21 -17.66 -6.43 -2.56
C LYS A 21 -18.66 -5.92 -1.53
N GLU A 22 -19.94 -5.82 -1.91
CA GLU A 22 -20.99 -5.18 -1.07
C GLU A 22 -21.12 -5.77 0.35
N ASN A 23 -20.74 -7.04 0.55
CA ASN A 23 -20.85 -7.74 1.82
C ASN A 23 -19.49 -8.07 2.45
N GLU A 24 -18.40 -7.42 2.01
CA GLU A 24 -17.04 -7.65 2.49
C GLU A 24 -16.44 -6.36 3.05
N THR A 25 -15.70 -6.47 4.16
CA THR A 25 -14.95 -5.36 4.76
C THR A 25 -13.50 -5.29 4.27
N ILE A 26 -13.09 -6.26 3.44
CA ILE A 26 -11.74 -6.38 2.90
C ILE A 26 -11.68 -5.74 1.53
N VAL A 27 -10.66 -4.90 1.31
CA VAL A 27 -10.38 -4.30 0.02
C VAL A 27 -9.22 -5.06 -0.63
N GLU A 28 -9.45 -5.64 -1.80
CA GLU A 28 -8.40 -6.28 -2.58
C GLU A 28 -7.71 -5.25 -3.48
N VAL A 29 -6.40 -5.05 -3.31
CA VAL A 29 -5.62 -4.08 -4.09
C VAL A 29 -4.96 -4.74 -5.29
N THR A 30 -5.21 -4.20 -6.49
CA THR A 30 -4.62 -4.65 -7.75
C THR A 30 -3.91 -3.51 -8.48
N PRO A 31 -2.69 -3.74 -9.03
CA PRO A 31 -1.88 -4.95 -8.87
C PRO A 31 -1.36 -5.10 -7.43
N LYS A 32 -0.84 -6.28 -7.07
CA LYS A 32 -0.25 -6.50 -5.74
C LYS A 32 0.89 -5.51 -5.49
N ILE A 33 0.87 -4.83 -4.35
CA ILE A 33 1.94 -3.89 -3.97
C ILE A 33 3.23 -4.67 -3.70
N ARG A 34 4.31 -4.31 -4.41
CA ARG A 34 5.65 -4.91 -4.27
C ARG A 34 6.71 -3.81 -4.34
N GLY A 35 7.75 -3.93 -3.52
CA GLY A 35 8.93 -3.09 -3.57
C GLY A 35 10.13 -3.86 -4.14
N ILE A 36 10.94 -3.20 -4.95
CA ILE A 36 12.13 -3.77 -5.59
C ILE A 36 13.34 -2.84 -5.44
N GLY A 37 14.53 -3.36 -5.77
CA GLY A 37 15.78 -2.59 -5.83
C GLY A 37 16.58 -2.56 -4.52
N ALA A 38 15.98 -2.90 -3.39
CA ALA A 38 16.65 -3.05 -2.10
C ALA A 38 15.80 -3.88 -1.15
N GLU A 39 16.35 -4.18 0.03
CA GLU A 39 15.58 -4.72 1.16
C GLU A 39 14.46 -3.73 1.54
N ILE A 40 13.24 -4.24 1.65
CA ILE A 40 12.06 -3.45 1.98
C ILE A 40 11.71 -3.69 3.44
N CYS A 41 11.94 -2.68 4.28
CA CYS A 41 11.67 -2.77 5.72
C CYS A 41 10.20 -2.52 6.07
N GLY A 42 9.40 -2.01 5.13
CA GLY A 42 7.97 -1.78 5.31
C GLY A 42 7.39 -0.79 4.30
N PHE A 43 6.07 -0.64 4.32
CA PHE A 43 5.34 0.33 3.51
C PHE A 43 4.70 1.39 4.42
N ARG A 44 4.57 2.62 3.90
CA ARG A 44 3.81 3.70 4.55
C ARG A 44 2.64 4.08 3.63
N ILE A 45 1.42 3.88 4.11
CA ILE A 45 0.21 4.34 3.42
C ILE A 45 -0.15 5.72 3.98
N VAL A 46 -0.35 6.70 3.10
CA VAL A 46 -0.69 8.08 3.47
C VAL A 46 -1.99 8.49 2.78
N ASN A 47 -2.95 8.97 3.57
CA ASN A 47 -4.14 9.64 3.05
C ASN A 47 -3.81 11.13 2.83
N LYS A 48 -3.83 11.59 1.57
CA LYS A 48 -3.52 12.98 1.22
C LYS A 48 -4.70 13.93 1.44
N HIS A 49 -5.90 13.42 1.61
CA HIS A 49 -7.06 14.23 1.97
C HIS A 49 -7.12 14.34 3.49
N HIS A 50 -7.34 15.55 4.00
CA HIS A 50 -7.43 15.81 5.43
C HIS A 50 -8.52 14.94 6.06
N GLY A 51 -8.12 13.90 6.81
CA GLY A 51 -9.02 12.99 7.51
C GLY A 51 -8.36 11.66 7.85
N ASP A 52 -9.00 10.93 8.76
CA ASP A 52 -8.60 9.55 9.08
C ASP A 52 -8.73 8.66 7.84
N ALA A 53 -7.84 7.67 7.72
CA ALA A 53 -8.00 6.64 6.70
C ALA A 53 -9.28 5.83 7.01
N PRO A 54 -10.21 5.66 6.06
CA PRO A 54 -11.47 4.96 6.32
C PRO A 54 -11.31 3.43 6.37
N PHE A 55 -10.09 2.93 6.54
CA PHE A 55 -9.74 1.51 6.51
C PHE A 55 -8.65 1.18 7.51
N GLU A 56 -8.65 -0.07 7.96
CA GLU A 56 -7.59 -0.68 8.75
C GLU A 56 -6.86 -1.70 7.88
N LEU A 57 -5.53 -1.85 8.06
CA LEU A 57 -4.81 -2.95 7.41
C LEU A 57 -4.96 -4.21 8.26
N ALA A 58 -5.41 -5.30 7.64
CA ALA A 58 -5.38 -6.62 8.26
C ALA A 58 -3.91 -6.99 8.57
N SER A 59 -3.64 -7.36 9.83
CA SER A 59 -2.30 -7.51 10.41
C SER A 59 -1.46 -8.68 9.88
N GLU A 60 -1.79 -9.24 8.73
CA GLU A 60 -1.04 -10.33 8.07
C GLU A 60 0.17 -9.76 7.31
N GLY A 61 1.11 -9.13 8.04
CA GLY A 61 2.42 -8.76 7.52
C GLY A 61 2.84 -7.30 7.78
N LEU A 62 3.68 -7.11 8.81
CA LEU A 62 4.61 -6.00 9.04
C LEU A 62 4.29 -4.69 8.28
N THR A 63 3.42 -3.86 8.85
CA THR A 63 3.26 -2.46 8.44
C THR A 63 3.28 -1.58 9.69
N SER A 64 4.32 -0.74 9.84
CA SER A 64 4.36 0.27 10.92
C SER A 64 3.58 1.50 10.49
N PHE A 65 2.46 1.77 11.17
CA PHE A 65 1.71 3.01 11.04
C PHE A 65 2.27 4.07 11.97
N LYS A 66 2.71 5.20 11.40
CA LYS A 66 2.89 6.43 12.16
C LYS A 66 1.66 7.30 11.91
N ARG A 67 0.82 7.45 12.95
CA ARG A 67 -0.15 8.55 13.03
C ARG A 67 0.66 9.80 13.33
N ASP A 68 0.54 10.81 12.46
CA ASP A 68 1.10 12.14 12.72
C ASP A 68 0.16 12.93 13.65
#